data_AF-A0A9E5QXW5-F1
#
_entry.id   AF-A0A9E5QXW5-F1
#
_cell.length_a   1.000
_cell.length_b   1.000
_cell.length_c   1.000
_cell.angle_alpha   90.00
_cell.angle_beta   90.00
_cell.angle_gamma   90.00
#
_symmetry.space_group_name_H-M   'P 1'
#
loop_
_entity.id
_entity.type
_entity.pdbx_description
1 polymer ?
#
loop_
_entity_poly.entity_id
_entity_poly.type
_entity_poly.pdbx_seq_one_letter_code
_entity_poly.pdbx_strand_id
1 'polypeptide(L)'
;MKGTNSRDQHRGAEALILQMIKLRAMALVATHDLALGELAARYPDNVQNLCFEIDIQGEEMHFDYQLRQGISQNLNATFLLQKMGITG
;
A
#
# COMPACT_ATOMS: atom_id res chain seq x y z
N MET A 1 -11.39 -19.40 -6.17
CA MET A 1 -10.37 -20.09 -5.35
C MET A 1 -9.17 -19.15 -5.17
N LYS A 2 -9.19 -18.24 -4.16
CA LYS A 2 -8.22 -17.12 -4.05
C LYS A 2 -7.76 -16.80 -2.60
N GLY A 3 -8.13 -17.60 -1.61
CA GLY A 3 -7.97 -17.25 -0.18
C GLY A 3 -6.64 -17.63 0.47
N THR A 4 -5.99 -18.72 0.04
CA THR A 4 -4.71 -19.17 0.61
C THR A 4 -3.53 -18.36 0.07
N ASN A 5 -3.54 -18.06 -1.23
CA ASN A 5 -2.42 -17.40 -1.89
C ASN A 5 -2.14 -15.99 -1.35
N SER A 6 -3.19 -15.20 -1.06
CA SER A 6 -3.00 -13.85 -0.50
C SER A 6 -2.47 -13.86 0.93
N ARG A 7 -2.95 -14.79 1.77
CA ARG A 7 -2.47 -14.94 3.15
C ARG A 7 -1.02 -15.41 3.22
N ASP A 8 -0.63 -16.34 2.35
CA ASP A 8 0.75 -16.83 2.30
C ASP A 8 1.70 -15.77 1.72
N GLN A 9 1.25 -15.02 0.70
CA GLN A 9 1.97 -13.86 0.18
C GLN A 9 2.19 -12.78 1.24
N HIS A 10 1.14 -12.44 2.01
CA HIS A 10 1.22 -11.49 3.11
C HIS A 10 2.27 -11.93 4.14
N ARG A 11 2.17 -13.17 4.64
CA ARG A 11 3.12 -13.73 5.61
C ARG A 11 4.55 -13.77 5.10
N GLY A 12 4.73 -14.11 3.83
CA GLY A 12 6.05 -14.12 3.20
C GLY A 12 6.66 -12.72 3.12
N ALA A 13 5.87 -11.73 2.71
CA ALA A 13 6.30 -10.33 2.66
C ALA A 13 6.62 -9.78 4.06
N GLU A 14 5.77 -10.05 5.05
CA GLU A 14 6.00 -9.68 6.44
C GLU A 14 7.31 -10.29 6.97
N ALA A 15 7.51 -11.59 6.79
CA ALA A 15 8.73 -12.27 7.22
C ALA A 15 10.00 -11.69 6.57
N LEU A 16 9.92 -11.32 5.29
CA LEU A 16 11.03 -10.69 4.58
C LEU A 16 11.36 -9.31 5.19
N ILE A 17 10.35 -8.48 5.46
CA ILE A 17 10.54 -7.16 6.08
C ILE A 17 11.19 -7.31 7.47
N LEU A 18 10.69 -8.23 8.30
CA LEU A 18 11.26 -8.49 9.62
C LEU A 18 12.71 -8.97 9.57
N GLN A 19 13.06 -9.78 8.55
CA GLN A 19 14.45 -10.19 8.33
C GLN A 19 15.34 -9.00 7.95
N MET A 20 14.86 -8.04 7.16
CA MET A 20 15.61 -6.81 6.83
C MET A 20 15.86 -5.95 8.07
N ILE A 21 14.86 -5.81 8.95
CA ILE A 21 15.02 -5.13 10.25
C ILE A 21 16.12 -5.79 11.07
N LYS A 22 16.10 -7.13 11.19
CA LYS A 22 17.10 -7.91 11.93
C LYS A 22 18.51 -7.72 11.38
N LEU A 23 18.65 -7.63 10.06
CA LEU A 23 19.93 -7.42 9.37
C LEU A 23 20.37 -5.95 9.36
N ARG A 24 19.55 -5.02 9.88
CA ARG A 24 19.76 -3.56 9.79
C ARG A 24 19.98 -3.11 8.35
N ALA A 25 19.28 -3.73 7.40
CA ALA A 25 19.34 -3.40 5.99
C ALA A 25 18.39 -2.25 5.65
N MET A 26 18.76 -1.46 4.64
CA MET A 26 17.86 -0.48 4.04
C MET A 26 17.05 -1.14 2.93
N ALA A 27 15.72 -1.02 2.99
CA ALA A 27 14.82 -1.60 2.00
C ALA A 27 13.66 -0.64 1.67
N LEU A 28 13.19 -0.70 0.43
CA LEU A 28 11.95 -0.08 -0.03
C LEU A 28 11.01 -1.19 -0.49
N VAL A 29 9.77 -1.16 -0.01
CA VAL A 29 8.75 -2.16 -0.35
C VAL A 29 7.55 -1.43 -0.93
N ALA A 30 7.26 -1.69 -2.20
CA ALA A 30 6.02 -1.27 -2.84
C ALA A 30 5.01 -2.41 -2.75
N THR A 31 3.81 -2.14 -2.22
CA THR A 31 2.77 -3.16 -2.03
C THR A 31 1.37 -2.56 -2.12
N HIS A 32 0.41 -3.38 -2.54
CA HIS A 32 -1.03 -3.10 -2.43
C HIS A 32 -1.67 -3.75 -1.20
N ASP A 33 -0.88 -4.49 -0.41
CA ASP A 33 -1.33 -5.14 0.81
C ASP A 33 -1.32 -4.15 1.98
N LEU A 34 -2.49 -3.57 2.26
CA LEU A 34 -2.66 -2.59 3.33
C LEU A 34 -2.36 -3.15 4.72
N ALA A 35 -2.49 -4.46 4.94
CA ALA A 35 -2.22 -5.07 6.23
C ALA A 35 -0.73 -5.02 6.60
N LEU A 36 0.17 -4.97 5.61
CA LEU A 36 1.60 -4.74 5.87
C LEU A 36 1.85 -3.34 6.46
N GLY A 37 0.96 -2.37 6.22
CA GLY A 37 1.05 -1.03 6.79
C GLY A 37 0.97 -1.02 8.32
N GLU A 38 0.41 -2.06 8.95
CA GLU A 38 0.39 -2.20 10.41
C GLU A 38 1.80 -2.41 11.01
N LEU A 39 2.79 -2.81 10.20
CA LEU A 39 4.17 -2.96 10.65
C LEU A 39 4.79 -1.64 11.13
N ALA A 40 4.40 -0.50 10.55
CA ALA A 40 4.88 0.80 10.99
C ALA A 40 4.47 1.12 12.44
N ALA A 41 3.31 0.63 12.89
CA ALA A 41 2.88 0.78 14.28
C ALA A 41 3.62 -0.17 15.23
N ARG A 42 3.97 -1.38 14.75
CA ARG A 42 4.69 -2.39 15.54
C ARG A 42 6.20 -2.13 15.65
N TYR A 43 6.78 -1.50 14.62
CA TYR A 43 8.21 -1.21 14.50
C TYR A 43 8.46 0.25 14.08
N PRO A 44 8.03 1.25 14.86
CA PRO A 44 8.04 2.67 14.46
C PRO A 44 9.45 3.23 14.22
N ASP A 45 10.48 2.65 14.84
CA ASP A 45 11.88 3.06 14.65
C ASP A 45 12.52 2.46 13.39
N ASN A 46 11.85 1.51 12.72
CA ASN A 46 12.42 0.76 11.60
C ASN A 46 11.56 0.81 10.33
N VAL A 47 10.25 1.03 10.46
CA VAL A 47 9.30 0.98 9.37
C VAL A 47 8.49 2.27 9.34
N GLN A 48 8.48 2.91 8.16
CA GLN A 48 7.63 4.05 7.87
C GLN A 48 6.75 3.73 6.67
N ASN A 49 5.48 4.14 6.73
CA ASN A 49 4.57 4.05 5.59
C ASN A 49 4.68 5.31 4.75
N LEU A 50 4.76 5.12 3.44
CA LEU A 50 4.71 6.19 2.45
C LEU A 50 3.72 5.80 1.36
N CYS A 51 3.04 6.77 0.80
CA CYS A 51 2.10 6.55 -0.30
C CYS A 51 2.13 7.70 -1.30
N PHE A 52 1.60 7.41 -2.49
CA PHE A 52 1.15 8.42 -3.43
C PHE A 52 -0.36 8.58 -3.28
N GLU A 53 -0.82 9.82 -3.21
CA GLU A 53 -2.25 10.13 -3.24
C GLU A 53 -2.67 10.53 -4.64
N ILE A 54 -3.94 10.28 -4.95
CA ILE A 54 -4.58 10.76 -6.17
C ILE A 54 -5.57 11.83 -5.74
N ASP A 55 -5.50 12.99 -6.39
CA ASP A 55 -6.50 14.03 -6.24
C ASP A 55 -7.57 13.87 -7.32
N ILE A 56 -8.84 13.93 -6.93
CA ILE A 56 -9.97 13.82 -7.86
C ILE A 56 -10.58 15.21 -7.97
N GLN A 57 -10.33 15.88 -9.10
CA GLN A 57 -10.87 17.18 -9.39
C GLN A 57 -11.93 17.04 -10.48
N GLY A 58 -13.21 17.06 -10.08
CA GLY A 58 -14.33 16.82 -11.00
C GLY A 58 -14.34 15.37 -11.51
N GLU A 59 -14.16 15.19 -12.83
CA GLU A 59 -14.12 13.87 -13.48
C GLU A 59 -12.69 13.43 -13.85
N GLU A 60 -11.68 14.18 -13.43
CA GLU A 60 -10.28 13.92 -13.75
C GLU A 60 -9.48 13.46 -12.52
N MET A 61 -8.62 12.46 -12.73
CA MET A 61 -7.64 12.01 -11.74
C MET A 61 -6.34 12.75 -11.97
N HIS A 62 -5.86 13.43 -10.94
CA HIS A 62 -4.60 14.13 -10.93
C HIS A 62 -3.59 13.39 -10.05
N PHE A 63 -2.41 13.11 -10.63
CA PHE A 63 -1.29 12.48 -9.94
C PHE A 63 -0.17 13.53 -9.80
N ASP A 64 0.10 13.97 -8.58
CA ASP A 64 1.18 14.93 -8.32
C ASP A 64 2.56 14.25 -8.20
N TYR A 65 2.57 12.92 -8.13
CA TYR A 65 3.75 12.06 -7.94
C TYR A 65 4.55 12.41 -6.68
N GLN A 66 3.89 12.95 -5.64
CA GLN A 66 4.52 13.30 -4.37
C GLN A 66 4.36 12.16 -3.35
N LEU A 67 5.47 11.77 -2.72
CA LEU A 67 5.45 10.85 -1.58
C LEU A 67 4.92 11.56 -0.34
N ARG A 68 3.92 10.95 0.30
CA ARG A 68 3.28 11.45 1.52
C ARG A 68 3.40 10.39 2.61
N GLN A 69 3.51 10.81 3.85
CA GLN A 69 3.53 9.89 4.99
C GLN A 69 2.18 9.21 5.16
N GLY A 70 2.20 7.93 5.51
CA GLY A 70 1.02 7.12 5.79
C GLY A 70 0.65 6.15 4.67
N ILE A 71 -0.58 5.64 4.76
CA ILE A 71 -1.19 4.70 3.84
C ILE A 71 -2.22 5.47 3.01
N SER A 72 -2.31 5.18 1.70
CA SER A 72 -3.26 5.87 0.82
C SER A 72 -4.69 5.66 1.31
N GLN A 73 -5.44 6.77 1.42
CA GLN A 73 -6.82 6.77 1.92
C GLN A 73 -7.85 6.68 0.78
N ASN A 74 -7.43 6.92 -0.47
CA ASN A 74 -8.33 6.98 -1.60
C ASN A 74 -8.50 5.62 -2.30
N LEU A 75 -9.75 5.18 -2.44
CA LEU A 75 -10.13 3.95 -3.16
C LEU A 75 -10.19 4.22 -4.67
N ASN A 76 -9.03 4.51 -5.25
CA ASN A 76 -8.83 4.93 -6.64
C ASN A 76 -9.44 3.98 -7.68
N ALA A 77 -9.39 2.68 -7.39
CA ALA A 77 -9.94 1.66 -8.28
C ALA A 77 -11.47 1.80 -8.44
N THR A 78 -12.19 2.17 -7.38
CA THR A 78 -13.65 2.34 -7.43
C THR A 78 -14.03 3.51 -8.34
N PHE A 79 -13.32 4.63 -8.23
CA PHE A 79 -13.53 5.79 -9.10
C PHE A 79 -13.24 5.46 -10.58
N LEU A 80 -12.14 4.75 -10.85
CA LEU A 80 -11.80 4.27 -12.20
C LEU A 80 -12.90 3.37 -12.77
N LEU A 81 -13.38 2.41 -11.99
CA LEU A 81 -14.42 1.47 -12.42
C LEU A 81 -15.76 2.17 -12.68
N GLN A 82 -16.10 3.19 -11.89
CA GLN A 82 -17.27 4.04 -12.13
C GLN A 82 -17.14 4.82 -13.44
N LYS A 83 -15.99 5.45 -13.70
CA LYS A 83 -15.73 6.18 -14.96
C LYS A 83 -15.76 5.27 -16.20
N MET A 84 -15.36 4.01 -16.05
CA MET A 84 -15.42 3.00 -17.12
C MET A 84 -16.83 2.39 -17.31
N GLY A 85 -17.81 2.76 -16.49
CA GLY A 85 -19.18 2.23 -16.54
C GLY A 85 -19.30 0.79 -16.07
N ILE A 86 -18.31 0.28 -15.33
CA ILE A 86 -18.26 -1.12 -14.86
C ILE A 86 -18.98 -1.28 -13.52
N THR A 87 -18.94 -0.23 -12.68
CA THR A 87 -19.60 -0.19 -11.38
C THR A 87 -20.46 1.08 -11.28
N GLY A 88 -21.67 0.97 -10.71
CA GLY A 88 -22.56 2.09 -10.41
C GLY A 88 -22.69 2.29 -8.93
#